data_AF-A0A820QTS4-F1
#
_entry.id   AF-A0A820QTS4-F1
#
_cell.length_a   1.000
_cell.length_b   1.000
_cell.length_c   1.000
_cell.angle_alpha   90.00
_cell.angle_beta   90.00
_cell.angle_gamma   90.00
#
_symmetry.space_group_name_H-M   'P 1'
#
loop_
_entity.id
_entity.type
_entity.pdbx_description
1 polymer ?
#
loop_
_entity_poly.entity_id
_entity_poly.type
_entity_poly.pdbx_seq_one_letter_code
_entity_poly.pdbx_strand_id
1 'polypeptide(L)' 'AWNQGMQCRECKLNVHKRCTRNVANDCGLDKKKLATVMADLNINTEPQKIASVPSEVD' A
#
# COMPACT_ATOMS: atom_id res chain seq x y z
N ALA A 1 -9.38 -23.32 -16.57
CA ALA A 1 -9.85 -22.45 -15.46
C ALA A 1 -9.25 -21.06 -15.65
N TRP A 2 -10.07 -20.00 -15.60
CA TRP A 2 -9.59 -18.63 -15.83
C TRP A 2 -8.87 -18.09 -14.59
N ASN A 3 -7.58 -17.79 -14.70
CA ASN A 3 -6.77 -17.38 -13.55
C ASN A 3 -6.94 -15.86 -13.29
N GLN A 4 -7.90 -15.52 -12.44
CA GLN A 4 -8.28 -14.14 -12.10
C GLN A 4 -7.42 -13.53 -10.98
N GLY A 5 -6.64 -14.35 -10.27
CA GLY A 5 -5.80 -13.93 -9.16
C GLY A 5 -4.36 -13.61 -9.58
N MET A 6 -3.68 -12.90 -8.69
CA MET A 6 -2.23 -12.79 -8.63
C MET A 6 -1.79 -12.88 -7.16
N GLN A 7 -0.59 -13.41 -6.93
CA GLN A 7 -0.01 -13.55 -5.60
C GLN A 7 1.24 -12.69 -5.50
N CYS A 8 1.35 -11.87 -4.45
CA CYS A 8 2.58 -11.16 -4.14
C CYS A 8 3.70 -12.17 -3.82
N ARG A 9 4.88 -11.98 -4.40
CA ARG A 9 6.01 -12.92 -4.20
C ARG A 9 6.58 -12.84 -2.78
N GLU A 10 6.56 -11.67 -2.17
CA GLU A 10 7.11 -11.40 -0.85
C GLU A 10 6.12 -11.76 0.25
N CYS A 11 4.99 -11.04 0.34
CA CYS A 11 4.04 -11.21 1.44
C CYS A 11 2.98 -12.30 1.21
N LYS A 12 2.98 -12.96 0.03
CA LYS A 12 2.03 -14.01 -0.36
C LYS A 12 0.55 -13.58 -0.37
N LEU A 13 0.28 -12.27 -0.34
CA LEU A 13 -1.07 -11.74 -0.47
C LEU A 13 -1.66 -12.11 -1.84
N ASN A 14 -2.85 -12.69 -1.83
CA ASN A 14 -3.60 -13.00 -3.04
C ASN A 14 -4.60 -11.90 -3.32
N VAL A 15 -4.56 -11.36 -4.54
CA VAL A 15 -5.45 -10.28 -4.98
C VAL A 15 -6.01 -10.63 -6.34
N HIS A 16 -7.28 -10.31 -6.58
CA HIS A 16 -7.83 -10.40 -7.94
C HIS A 16 -7.17 -9.33 -8.81
N LYS A 17 -6.87 -9.65 -10.07
CA LYS A 17 -6.30 -8.70 -11.04
C LYS A 17 -7.08 -7.38 -11.13
N ARG A 18 -8.41 -7.42 -11.02
CA ARG A 18 -9.28 -6.22 -11.01
C ARG A 18 -9.22 -5.41 -9.72
N CYS A 19 -8.87 -6.05 -8.60
CA CYS A 19 -8.88 -5.45 -7.26
C CYS A 19 -7.49 -4.93 -6.86
N THR A 20 -6.46 -5.10 -7.70
CA THR A 20 -5.09 -4.66 -7.38
C THR A 20 -5.01 -3.17 -7.05
N ARG A 21 -5.79 -2.32 -7.75
CA ARG A 21 -5.85 -0.88 -7.50
C ARG A 21 -6.55 -0.49 -6.20
N ASN A 22 -7.30 -1.42 -5.59
CA ASN A 22 -8.06 -1.19 -4.37
C ASN A 22 -7.32 -1.68 -3.13
N VAL A 23 -6.22 -2.42 -3.30
CA VAL A 23 -5.40 -2.94 -2.22
C VAL A 23 -4.24 -1.96 -2.00
N ALA A 24 -3.90 -1.71 -0.74
CA ALA A 24 -2.77 -0.85 -0.40
C ALA A 24 -1.45 -1.48 -0.86
N ASN A 25 -0.53 -0.64 -1.34
CA ASN A 25 0.80 -1.07 -1.78
C ASN A 25 1.78 -1.09 -0.61
N ASP A 26 1.40 -1.69 0.52
CA ASP A 26 2.16 -1.68 1.79
C ASP A 26 2.97 -2.96 2.02
N CYS A 27 3.21 -3.75 0.96
CA CYS A 27 4.08 -4.93 1.03
C CYS A 27 5.49 -4.55 1.51
N GLY A 28 6.02 -5.31 2.47
CA GLY A 28 7.35 -5.09 3.02
C GLY A 28 7.44 -3.92 4.02
N LEU A 29 6.35 -3.19 4.28
CA LEU A 29 6.34 -2.10 5.25
C LEU A 29 6.00 -2.60 6.67
N ASP A 30 6.90 -2.33 7.62
CA ASP A 30 6.61 -2.48 9.05
C ASP A 30 5.97 -1.19 9.58
N LYS A 31 4.65 -1.20 9.67
CA LYS A 31 3.84 -0.05 10.10
C LYS A 31 4.21 0.43 11.52
N LYS A 32 4.69 -0.46 12.39
CA LYS A 32 5.07 -0.09 13.76
C LYS A 32 6.35 0.72 13.77
N LYS A 33 7.38 0.25 13.04
CA LYS A 33 8.64 0.99 12.90
C LYS A 33 8.42 2.35 12.25
N LEU A 34 7.57 2.40 11.21
CA LEU A 34 7.23 3.66 10.57
C LEU A 34 6.57 4.63 11.57
N ALA A 35 5.62 4.15 12.36
CA ALA A 35 4.97 4.97 13.39
C ALA A 35 5.96 5.46 14.46
N THR A 36 6.92 4.63 14.87
CA THR A 36 7.98 5.04 15.81
C THR A 36 8.82 6.18 15.22
N VAL A 37 9.31 6.03 13.99
CA VAL A 37 10.10 7.08 13.32
C VAL A 37 9.28 8.36 13.14
N MET A 38 8.00 8.25 12.81
CA MET A 38 7.10 9.42 12.70
C MET A 38 6.94 10.16 14.03
N ALA A 39 6.86 9.43 15.14
CA ALA A 39 6.79 10.01 16.48
C ALA A 39 8.10 10.71 16.86
N ASP A 40 9.26 10.10 16.58
CA ASP A 40 10.58 10.66 16.88
C ASP A 40 10.83 11.97 16.12
N LEU A 41 10.30 12.10 14.90
CA LEU A 41 10.40 13.29 14.06
C LEU A 41 9.35 14.37 14.40
N ASN A 42 8.46 14.11 15.37
CA ASN A 42 7.40 15.01 15.81
C ASN A 42 6.47 15.47 14.66
N ILE A 43 6.25 14.59 13.67
CA ILE A 43 5.44 14.85 12.48
C ILE A 43 3.97 14.58 12.81
N ASN A 44 3.10 15.59 12.65
CA ASN A 44 1.66 15.43 12.78
C ASN A 44 1.10 14.76 11.52
N THR A 45 0.83 13.45 11.59
CA THR A 45 0.23 12.69 10.48
C THR A 45 -1.29 12.75 10.53
N GLU A 46 -1.89 13.94 10.54
CA GLU A 46 -3.33 14.04 10.26
C GLU A 46 -3.57 13.52 8.83
N PRO A 47 -4.55 12.62 8.62
CA PRO A 47 -4.84 12.09 7.30
C PRO A 47 -5.36 13.23 6.42
N GLN A 48 -4.46 13.87 5.68
CA GLN A 48 -4.87 14.74 4.58
C GLN A 48 -5.56 13.85 3.56
N LYS A 49 -6.79 14.20 3.16
CA LYS A 49 -7.45 13.58 2.01
C LYS A 49 -6.61 13.84 0.78
N ILE A 50 -5.66 12.97 0.49
CA ILE A 50 -4.98 12.95 -0.80
C ILE A 50 -6.03 12.46 -1.78
N ALA A 51 -6.65 13.37 -2.52
CA ALA A 51 -7.44 13.03 -3.69
C ALA A 51 -6.53 12.18 -4.59
N SER A 52 -7.04 11.02 -5.02
CA SER A 52 -6.38 10.05 -5.91
C SER A 52 -5.32 10.71 -6.81
N VAL A 53 -4.04 10.48 -6.52
CA VAL A 53 -2.95 10.91 -7.40
C VAL A 53 -3.21 10.25 -8.77
N PRO A 54 -3.37 11.01 -9.87
CA PRO A 54 -3.38 10.41 -11.20
C PRO A 54 -2.04 9.71 -11.40
N SER A 55 -2.11 8.43 -11.76
CA SER A 55 -0.93 7.63 -12.04
C SER A 55 -0.31 8.08 -13.37
N GLU A 56 0.44 9.18 -13.37
CA GLU A 56 1.31 9.59 -14.48
C GLU A 56 2.77 9.43 -14.03
N VAL A 57 3.32 8.24 -14.31
CA VAL A 57 4.75 8.01 -14.46
C VAL A 57 4.91 7.23 -15.77
N ASP A 58 5.56 7.85 -16.76
CA ASP A 58 6.02 7.22 -18.00
C ASP A 58 6.95 6.03 -17.72
#